data_AF-A0A5C3NV27-F1
#
_entry.id   AF-A0A5C3NV27-F1
#
_cell.length_a   1.000
_cell.length_b   1.000
_cell.length_c   1.000
_cell.angle_alpha   90.00
_cell.angle_beta   90.00
_cell.angle_gamma   90.00
#
_symmetry.space_group_name_H-M   'P 1'
#
loop_
_entity.id
_entity.type
_entity.pdbx_description
1 polymer ?
#
loop_
_entity_poly.entity_id
_entity_poly.type
_entity_poly.pdbx_seq_one_letter_code
_entity_poly.pdbx_strand_id
1 'polypeptide(L)'
;MENPDHYLAFRNLGTSRLRVTSPEGPFHKNNIDAPGAFASCLIARALLFDSEVLHHHTYCYFPDKKAWDAFVAAQDYNQEDEASVKRFFNDACYGTPQAQRGKAMEHVESYFNNDEKRWKAFLETHGGGPVPFEECFWWLMGKVERVPYPDGRRRFSTIPHPWLVGKLTAYLLTADLVYAGKVEPPSMETMGQVIHYNQLGSAAGLHKAGLIGDPKSASQPEVIAAFKCVYEFLDRTVAEEDKRLIGFDEIMVEHLLCKFSRTESLRGVKQTRKGKGKGRGKGI
;
A
#
# COMPACT_ATOMS: atom_id res chain seq x y z
N MET A 1 -3.34 -14.28 16.43
CA MET A 1 -2.67 -14.29 15.11
C MET A 1 -1.47 -13.36 15.24
N GLU A 2 -0.25 -13.87 15.13
CA GLU A 2 0.96 -13.13 15.57
C GLU A 2 1.34 -11.92 14.70
N ASN A 3 0.74 -11.74 13.50
CA ASN A 3 0.90 -10.52 12.70
C ASN A 3 -0.39 -10.23 11.87
N PRO A 4 -1.37 -9.46 12.39
CA PRO A 4 -2.59 -9.11 11.68
C PRO A 4 -2.33 -8.33 10.38
N ASP A 5 -1.36 -7.41 10.34
CA ASP A 5 -1.02 -6.66 9.13
C ASP A 5 -0.55 -7.59 8.00
N HIS A 6 0.05 -8.73 8.34
CA HIS A 6 0.52 -9.72 7.38
C HIS A 6 -0.55 -10.74 6.95
N TYR A 7 -1.40 -11.22 7.86
CA TYR A 7 -2.28 -12.38 7.62
C TYR A 7 -3.77 -12.05 7.55
N LEU A 8 -4.21 -10.92 8.12
CA LEU A 8 -5.63 -10.58 8.14
C LEU A 8 -6.07 -10.13 6.76
N ALA A 9 -7.16 -10.71 6.27
CA ALA A 9 -7.77 -10.35 5.00
C ALA A 9 -8.44 -8.97 5.04
N PHE A 10 -8.86 -8.53 6.23
CA PHE A 10 -9.55 -7.27 6.43
C PHE A 10 -8.53 -6.17 6.70
N ARG A 11 -8.14 -5.46 5.62
CA ARG A 11 -7.15 -4.36 5.64
C ARG A 11 -7.38 -3.38 6.78
N ASN A 12 -8.66 -3.06 7.03
CA ASN A 12 -9.08 -2.04 7.99
C ASN A 12 -8.81 -2.41 9.45
N LEU A 13 -8.58 -3.70 9.72
CA LEU A 13 -8.37 -4.25 11.06
C LEU A 13 -6.89 -4.58 11.35
N GLY A 14 -5.97 -4.25 10.44
CA GLY A 14 -4.53 -4.39 10.66
C GLY A 14 -4.03 -3.44 11.75
N THR A 15 -3.14 -3.90 12.63
CA THR A 15 -2.69 -3.16 13.83
C THR A 15 -2.07 -1.81 13.46
N SER A 16 -1.15 -1.79 12.49
CA SER A 16 -0.50 -0.57 12.00
C SER A 16 -1.55 0.42 11.49
N ARG A 17 -2.54 -0.08 10.73
CA ARG A 17 -3.59 0.77 10.18
C ARG A 17 -4.48 1.36 11.26
N LEU A 18 -4.95 0.54 12.21
CA LEU A 18 -5.78 0.99 13.32
C LEU A 18 -5.12 2.14 14.09
N ARG A 19 -3.80 2.09 14.29
CA ARG A 19 -3.06 3.19 14.93
C ARG A 19 -3.06 4.46 14.11
N VAL A 20 -2.73 4.40 12.81
CA VAL A 20 -2.60 5.62 11.99
C VAL A 20 -3.94 6.21 11.55
N THR A 21 -5.03 5.46 11.68
CA THR A 21 -6.41 5.94 11.47
C THR A 21 -7.16 6.27 12.76
N SER A 22 -6.54 6.08 13.93
CA SER A 22 -7.09 6.47 15.23
C SER A 22 -7.29 7.99 15.33
N PRO A 23 -8.06 8.51 16.29
CA PRO A 23 -8.23 9.96 16.50
C PRO A 23 -6.91 10.76 16.58
N GLU A 24 -5.82 10.12 17.01
CA GLU A 24 -4.47 10.69 17.13
C GLU A 24 -3.61 10.50 15.88
N GLY A 25 -4.05 9.68 14.92
CA GLY A 25 -3.32 9.33 13.71
C GLY A 25 -3.51 10.34 12.57
N PRO A 26 -2.58 10.36 11.59
CA PRO A 26 -2.60 11.37 10.52
C PRO A 26 -3.75 11.18 9.51
N PHE A 27 -4.30 9.96 9.38
CA PHE A 27 -5.40 9.68 8.46
C PHE A 27 -6.78 10.00 9.04
N HIS A 28 -6.85 10.41 10.30
CA HIS A 28 -8.12 10.77 10.91
C HIS A 28 -8.65 12.10 10.36
N LYS A 29 -9.97 12.20 10.20
CA LYS A 29 -10.64 13.38 9.62
C LYS A 29 -10.30 14.72 10.29
N ASN A 30 -9.93 14.69 11.58
CA ASN A 30 -9.55 15.90 12.32
C ASN A 30 -8.09 16.31 12.08
N ASN A 31 -7.24 15.39 11.62
CA ASN A 31 -5.80 15.59 11.50
C ASN A 31 -5.34 15.65 10.05
N ILE A 32 -6.06 15.05 9.11
CA ILE A 32 -5.63 14.90 7.71
C ILE A 32 -5.36 16.22 6.98
N ASP A 33 -5.97 17.32 7.43
CA ASP A 33 -5.75 18.68 6.90
C ASP A 33 -4.78 19.52 7.74
N ALA A 34 -4.34 19.00 8.89
CA ALA A 34 -3.44 19.71 9.77
C ALA A 34 -2.03 19.84 9.16
N PRO A 35 -1.22 20.83 9.58
CA PRO A 35 0.20 20.87 9.24
C PRO A 35 0.87 19.52 9.55
N GLY A 36 1.79 19.09 8.68
CA GLY A 36 2.53 17.85 8.87
C GLY A 36 1.75 16.57 8.54
N ALA A 37 0.44 16.64 8.27
CA ALA A 37 -0.41 15.46 8.13
C ALA A 37 -0.01 14.57 6.93
N PHE A 38 0.22 15.18 5.76
CA PHE A 38 0.64 14.40 4.59
C PHE A 38 2.04 13.81 4.76
N ALA A 39 2.98 14.58 5.31
CA ALA A 39 4.31 14.07 5.65
C ALA A 39 4.23 12.89 6.63
N SER A 40 3.36 13.00 7.63
CA SER A 40 3.06 11.95 8.60
C SER A 40 2.46 10.69 7.95
N CYS A 41 1.57 10.84 6.96
CA CYS A 41 1.06 9.73 6.15
C CYS A 41 2.18 9.01 5.38
N LEU A 42 3.11 9.77 4.79
CA LEU A 42 4.29 9.21 4.11
C LEU A 42 5.18 8.44 5.09
N ILE A 43 5.48 9.01 6.26
CA ILE A 43 6.26 8.34 7.31
C ILE A 43 5.57 7.04 7.75
N ALA A 44 4.25 7.07 7.98
CA ALA A 44 3.50 5.89 8.38
C ALA A 44 3.64 4.73 7.39
N ARG A 45 3.55 5.00 6.07
CA ARG A 45 3.53 3.95 5.04
C ARG A 45 4.88 3.58 4.46
N ALA A 46 5.72 4.58 4.19
CA ALA A 46 7.02 4.40 3.56
C ALA A 46 8.11 4.00 4.58
N LEU A 47 7.97 4.42 5.84
CA LEU A 47 9.00 4.24 6.87
C LEU A 47 8.58 3.24 7.94
N LEU A 48 7.57 3.59 8.74
CA LEU A 48 7.26 2.90 10.01
C LEU A 48 6.26 1.75 9.86
N PHE A 49 5.75 1.48 8.66
CA PHE A 49 4.73 0.44 8.48
C PHE A 49 5.20 -0.92 9.00
N ASP A 50 4.36 -1.55 9.83
CA ASP A 50 4.64 -2.82 10.52
C ASP A 50 5.96 -2.82 11.33
N SER A 51 6.37 -1.67 11.89
CA SER A 51 7.52 -1.57 12.79
C SER A 51 7.11 -1.58 14.26
N GLU A 52 8.02 -2.00 15.13
CA GLU A 52 7.80 -2.00 16.59
C GLU A 52 7.46 -0.59 17.09
N VAL A 53 8.16 0.43 16.58
CA VAL A 53 7.91 1.84 16.92
C VAL A 53 6.47 2.23 16.59
N LEU A 54 5.97 1.89 15.41
CA LEU A 54 4.59 2.19 15.06
C LEU A 54 3.61 1.45 15.96
N HIS A 55 3.86 0.17 16.24
CA HIS A 55 2.96 -0.67 17.02
C HIS A 55 2.80 -0.22 18.47
N HIS A 56 3.81 0.42 19.06
CA HIS A 56 3.84 0.66 20.50
C HIS A 56 4.02 2.13 20.92
N HIS A 57 4.71 2.94 20.12
CA HIS A 57 5.25 4.21 20.60
C HIS A 57 4.66 5.45 19.95
N THR A 58 3.93 5.30 18.84
CA THR A 58 3.35 6.46 18.14
C THR A 58 2.05 6.14 17.42
N TYR A 59 1.27 7.17 17.13
CA TYR A 59 0.16 7.14 16.17
C TYR A 59 0.58 7.69 14.80
N CYS A 60 1.85 8.08 14.70
CA CYS A 60 2.53 8.58 13.51
C CYS A 60 2.00 9.94 13.00
N TYR A 61 1.39 10.76 13.85
CA TYR A 61 1.11 12.16 13.52
C TYR A 61 2.19 13.07 14.11
N PHE A 62 2.82 13.87 13.25
CA PHE A 62 3.84 14.85 13.58
C PHE A 62 3.52 16.15 12.83
N PRO A 63 3.29 17.27 13.52
CA PRO A 63 2.89 18.53 12.87
C PRO A 63 4.01 19.17 12.04
N ASP A 64 5.27 18.86 12.35
CA ASP A 64 6.44 19.37 11.66
C ASP A 64 7.67 18.46 11.89
N LYS A 65 8.78 18.83 11.25
CA LYS A 65 10.08 18.14 11.39
C LYS A 65 10.63 18.17 12.82
N LYS A 66 10.36 19.24 13.59
CA LYS A 66 10.84 19.36 14.96
C LYS A 66 10.15 18.36 15.88
N ALA A 67 8.85 18.15 15.71
CA ALA A 67 8.09 17.14 16.43
C ALA A 67 8.55 15.72 16.09
N TRP A 68 8.86 15.46 14.83
CA TRP A 68 9.49 14.20 14.42
C TRP A 68 10.85 14.00 15.10
N ASP A 69 11.73 15.00 15.07
CA ASP A 69 13.07 14.90 15.68
C ASP A 69 13.01 14.70 17.19
N ALA A 70 12.10 15.40 17.87
CA ALA A 70 11.86 15.22 19.30
C ALA A 70 11.38 13.79 19.62
N PHE A 71 10.50 13.24 18.79
CA PHE A 71 10.06 11.85 18.92
C PHE A 71 11.21 10.86 18.71
N VAL A 72 11.96 10.99 17.63
CA VAL A 72 13.10 10.12 17.31
C VAL A 72 14.14 10.14 18.44
N ALA A 73 14.45 11.32 18.98
CA ALA A 73 15.35 11.47 20.13
C ALA A 73 14.78 10.82 21.40
N ALA A 74 13.49 10.99 21.68
CA ALA A 74 12.82 10.38 22.84
C ALA A 74 12.71 8.84 22.74
N GLN A 75 13.00 8.27 21.57
CA GLN A 75 13.01 6.84 21.32
C GLN A 75 14.44 6.29 21.16
N ASP A 76 15.47 7.07 21.53
CA ASP A 76 16.88 6.69 21.51
C ASP A 76 17.33 6.06 20.17
N TYR A 77 16.89 6.64 19.05
CA TYR A 77 17.30 6.16 17.74
C TYR A 77 18.79 6.37 17.50
N ASN A 78 19.49 5.29 17.17
CA ASN A 78 20.87 5.29 16.72
C ASN A 78 20.96 4.64 15.31
N GLN A 79 21.53 5.37 14.35
CA GLN A 79 21.70 4.91 12.97
C GLN A 79 22.84 3.89 12.81
N GLU A 80 23.82 3.91 13.72
CA GLU A 80 24.98 3.00 13.70
C GLU A 80 24.65 1.63 14.33
N ASP A 81 23.53 1.53 15.04
CA ASP A 81 23.04 0.30 15.66
C ASP A 81 21.94 -0.35 14.81
N GLU A 82 22.25 -1.52 14.24
CA GLU A 82 21.33 -2.29 13.41
C GLU A 82 20.03 -2.67 14.13
N ALA A 83 20.09 -2.94 15.45
CA ALA A 83 18.90 -3.29 16.23
C ALA A 83 17.95 -2.09 16.35
N SER A 84 18.51 -0.91 16.65
CA SER A 84 17.79 0.36 16.65
C SER A 84 17.15 0.66 15.28
N VAL A 85 17.90 0.49 14.18
CA VAL A 85 17.37 0.70 12.82
C VAL A 85 16.20 -0.23 12.51
N LYS A 86 16.31 -1.52 12.83
CA LYS A 86 15.24 -2.52 12.61
C LYS A 86 14.00 -2.25 13.45
N ARG A 87 14.17 -1.73 14.67
CA ARG A 87 13.04 -1.32 15.53
C ARG A 87 12.17 -0.27 14.85
N PHE A 88 12.79 0.70 14.18
CA PHE A 88 12.12 1.77 13.46
C PHE A 88 11.62 1.35 12.08
N PHE A 89 12.45 0.63 11.32
CA PHE A 89 12.23 0.36 9.91
C PHE A 89 12.23 -1.14 9.65
N ASN A 90 11.03 -1.73 9.64
CA ASN A 90 10.84 -3.10 9.18
C ASN A 90 11.01 -3.14 7.64
N ASP A 91 12.17 -3.61 7.18
CA ASP A 91 12.50 -3.70 5.77
C ASP A 91 11.70 -4.79 5.03
N ALA A 92 11.19 -5.79 5.76
CA ALA A 92 10.42 -6.91 5.24
C ALA A 92 8.89 -6.75 5.40
N CYS A 93 8.39 -5.59 5.84
CA CYS A 93 6.97 -5.33 6.13
C CYS A 93 5.99 -5.69 4.99
N TYR A 94 6.44 -5.63 3.73
CA TYR A 94 5.64 -5.97 2.56
C TYR A 94 5.99 -7.35 1.94
N GLY A 95 6.82 -8.15 2.61
CA GLY A 95 7.20 -9.51 2.24
C GLY A 95 8.62 -9.63 1.68
N THR A 96 8.97 -8.82 0.68
CA THR A 96 10.36 -8.77 0.16
C THR A 96 11.14 -7.66 0.87
N PRO A 97 12.30 -7.96 1.47
CA PRO A 97 13.15 -6.96 2.13
C PRO A 97 13.50 -5.78 1.21
N GLN A 98 13.35 -4.57 1.74
CA GLN A 98 13.61 -3.29 1.08
C GLN A 98 14.74 -2.56 1.79
N ALA A 99 16.00 -2.92 1.48
CA ALA A 99 17.18 -2.40 2.16
C ALA A 99 17.28 -0.86 2.17
N GLN A 100 16.72 -0.19 1.15
CA GLN A 100 16.66 1.28 1.11
C GLN A 100 15.92 1.91 2.30
N ARG A 101 15.08 1.16 3.03
CA ARG A 101 14.42 1.62 4.26
C ARG A 101 15.40 1.90 5.41
N GLY A 102 16.58 1.28 5.42
CA GLY A 102 17.62 1.59 6.40
C GLY A 102 18.18 3.02 6.29
N LYS A 103 17.92 3.71 5.18
CA LYS A 103 18.32 5.12 4.95
C LYS A 103 17.15 6.09 5.07
N ALA A 104 16.00 5.64 5.56
CA ALA A 104 14.77 6.39 5.39
C ALA A 104 14.72 7.73 6.16
N MET A 105 15.56 7.88 7.19
CA MET A 105 15.75 9.15 7.90
C MET A 105 16.20 10.30 6.98
N GLU A 106 16.97 10.00 5.93
CA GLU A 106 17.49 10.99 4.97
C GLU A 106 16.37 11.71 4.20
N HIS A 107 15.17 11.14 4.17
CA HIS A 107 14.06 11.64 3.35
C HIS A 107 13.02 12.43 4.15
N VAL A 108 13.04 12.35 5.49
CA VAL A 108 11.98 12.92 6.34
C VAL A 108 11.89 14.43 6.19
N GLU A 109 13.02 15.12 6.05
CA GLU A 109 13.04 16.57 5.81
C GLU A 109 12.30 16.95 4.51
N SER A 110 12.49 16.19 3.43
CA SER A 110 11.76 16.42 2.16
C SER A 110 10.25 16.24 2.32
N TYR A 111 9.82 15.28 3.14
CA TYR A 111 8.40 15.04 3.35
C TYR A 111 7.69 16.28 3.92
N PHE A 112 8.27 16.90 4.95
CA PHE A 112 7.72 18.12 5.55
C PHE A 112 7.92 19.37 4.68
N ASN A 113 9.10 19.53 4.07
CA ASN A 113 9.45 20.79 3.41
C ASN A 113 8.96 20.89 1.96
N ASN A 114 8.89 19.76 1.25
CA ASN A 114 8.60 19.69 -0.18
C ASN A 114 7.30 18.95 -0.46
N ASP A 115 7.16 17.70 -0.01
CA ASP A 115 6.05 16.84 -0.43
C ASP A 115 4.72 17.31 0.15
N GLU A 116 4.69 17.88 1.35
CA GLU A 116 3.48 18.49 1.91
C GLU A 116 3.00 19.71 1.09
N LYS A 117 3.92 20.57 0.63
CA LYS A 117 3.56 21.70 -0.23
C LYS A 117 3.04 21.23 -1.59
N ARG A 118 3.68 20.22 -2.15
CA ARG A 118 3.27 19.62 -3.44
C ARG A 118 1.91 18.94 -3.34
N TRP A 119 1.63 18.27 -2.23
CA TRP A 119 0.32 17.69 -1.96
C TRP A 119 -0.77 18.75 -1.87
N LYS A 120 -0.54 19.84 -1.12
CA LYS A 120 -1.47 20.96 -1.03
C LYS A 120 -1.76 21.57 -2.41
N ALA A 121 -0.71 21.84 -3.20
CA ALA A 121 -0.87 22.34 -4.57
C ALA A 121 -1.65 21.38 -5.47
N PHE A 122 -1.48 20.07 -5.30
CA PHE A 122 -2.24 19.06 -6.05
C PHE A 122 -3.72 19.00 -5.65
N LEU A 123 -4.05 19.15 -4.37
CA LEU A 123 -5.44 19.27 -3.92
C LEU A 123 -6.10 20.56 -4.43
N GLU A 124 -5.35 21.66 -4.52
CA GLU A 124 -5.86 22.94 -5.03
C GLU A 124 -6.30 22.85 -6.50
N THR A 125 -5.64 22.03 -7.33
CA THR A 125 -6.09 21.83 -8.73
C THR A 125 -7.45 21.13 -8.84
N HIS A 126 -7.94 20.56 -7.73
CA HIS A 126 -9.24 19.89 -7.61
C HIS A 126 -10.24 20.70 -6.78
N GLY A 127 -9.96 22.00 -6.55
CA GLY A 127 -10.84 22.89 -5.79
C GLY A 127 -11.01 22.49 -4.32
N GLY A 128 -10.05 21.74 -3.76
CA GLY A 128 -10.13 21.22 -2.39
C GLY A 128 -11.08 20.04 -2.21
N GLY A 129 -11.70 19.55 -3.29
CA GLY A 129 -12.48 18.31 -3.27
C GLY A 129 -11.59 17.06 -3.25
N PRO A 130 -12.19 15.87 -3.04
CA PRO A 130 -11.47 14.60 -3.16
C PRO A 130 -10.91 14.43 -4.57
N VAL A 131 -9.68 13.93 -4.67
CA VAL A 131 -9.01 13.65 -5.95
C VAL A 131 -9.45 12.28 -6.48
N PRO A 132 -9.66 12.09 -7.80
CA PRO A 132 -9.91 10.77 -8.36
C PRO A 132 -8.81 9.75 -8.00
N PHE A 133 -9.20 8.51 -7.66
CA PHE A 133 -8.26 7.47 -7.21
C PHE A 133 -7.06 7.31 -8.14
N GLU A 134 -7.34 7.18 -9.44
CA GLU A 134 -6.33 6.95 -10.46
C GLU A 134 -5.34 8.12 -10.54
N GLU A 135 -5.82 9.36 -10.49
CA GLU A 135 -4.97 10.55 -10.51
C GLU A 135 -4.05 10.62 -9.30
N CYS A 136 -4.57 10.36 -8.10
CA CYS A 136 -3.76 10.33 -6.88
C CYS A 136 -2.69 9.22 -6.93
N PHE A 137 -3.06 8.02 -7.38
CA PHE A 137 -2.13 6.90 -7.53
C PHE A 137 -0.99 7.25 -8.49
N TRP A 138 -1.30 7.80 -9.67
CA TRP A 138 -0.28 8.19 -10.64
C TRP A 138 0.58 9.34 -10.14
N TRP A 139 -0.01 10.34 -9.48
CA TRP A 139 0.73 11.46 -8.90
C TRP A 139 1.75 11.01 -7.86
N LEU A 140 1.36 10.09 -6.96
CA LEU A 140 2.28 9.47 -5.98
C LEU A 140 3.39 8.64 -6.64
N MET A 141 3.12 8.10 -7.82
CA MET A 141 4.10 7.41 -8.66
C MET A 141 4.99 8.37 -9.48
N GLY A 142 4.83 9.68 -9.31
CA GLY A 142 5.54 10.70 -10.06
C GLY A 142 5.14 10.77 -11.52
N LYS A 143 3.90 10.42 -11.84
CA LYS A 143 3.36 10.38 -13.20
C LYS A 143 2.15 11.30 -13.31
N VAL A 144 2.18 12.20 -14.27
CA VAL A 144 1.02 13.02 -14.64
C VAL A 144 0.66 12.71 -16.08
N GLU A 145 -0.59 12.32 -16.29
CA GLU A 145 -1.10 12.02 -17.63
C GLU A 145 -1.07 13.29 -18.48
N ARG A 146 -0.54 13.15 -19.69
CA ARG A 146 -0.59 14.16 -20.74
C ARG A 146 -1.79 13.86 -21.63
N VAL A 147 -2.14 14.84 -22.48
CA VAL A 147 -3.13 14.66 -23.54
C VAL A 147 -2.90 13.32 -24.25
N PRO A 148 -3.90 12.41 -24.26
CA PRO A 148 -3.80 11.13 -24.93
C PRO A 148 -3.43 11.31 -26.41
N TYR A 149 -2.65 10.39 -26.96
CA TYR A 149 -2.46 10.38 -28.41
C TYR A 149 -3.79 10.09 -29.12
N PRO A 150 -3.96 10.51 -30.39
CA PRO A 150 -5.14 10.18 -31.19
C PRO A 150 -5.41 8.67 -31.31
N ASP A 151 -4.41 7.82 -31.04
CA ASP A 151 -4.50 6.36 -31.09
C ASP A 151 -4.85 5.73 -29.72
N GLY A 152 -5.19 6.54 -28.72
CA GLY A 152 -5.59 6.08 -27.39
C GLY A 152 -4.43 5.70 -26.45
N ARG A 153 -3.17 5.84 -26.87
CA ARG A 153 -2.03 5.59 -25.97
C ARG A 153 -1.89 6.72 -24.95
N ARG A 154 -1.82 6.34 -23.66
CA ARG A 154 -1.55 7.26 -22.55
C ARG A 154 -0.08 7.63 -22.51
N ARG A 155 0.23 8.93 -22.42
CA ARG A 155 1.60 9.42 -22.22
C ARG A 155 1.69 10.08 -20.85
N PHE A 156 2.69 9.72 -20.07
CA PHE A 156 2.94 10.34 -18.77
C PHE A 156 4.16 11.26 -18.85
N SER A 157 4.09 12.41 -18.17
CA SER A 157 5.28 13.15 -17.75
C SER A 157 5.75 12.59 -16.42
N THR A 158 7.06 12.53 -16.23
CA THR A 158 7.63 12.33 -14.90
C THR A 158 7.65 13.66 -14.15
N ILE A 159 7.13 13.65 -12.93
CA ILE A 159 7.31 14.71 -11.94
C ILE A 159 8.11 14.16 -10.77
N PRO A 160 8.70 15.00 -9.90
CA PRO A 160 9.23 14.54 -8.63
C PRO A 160 8.17 13.71 -7.89
N HIS A 161 8.55 12.77 -7.04
CA HIS A 161 7.61 12.04 -6.19
C HIS A 161 8.24 11.80 -4.82
N PRO A 162 7.44 11.54 -3.77
CA PRO A 162 8.00 11.29 -2.46
C PRO A 162 8.97 10.11 -2.48
N TRP A 163 10.10 10.24 -1.77
CA TRP A 163 11.08 9.16 -1.64
C TRP A 163 10.46 7.91 -1.01
N LEU A 164 10.99 6.73 -1.35
CA LEU A 164 10.53 5.42 -0.85
C LEU A 164 9.05 5.08 -1.16
N VAL A 165 8.39 5.87 -2.00
CA VAL A 165 7.06 5.58 -2.52
C VAL A 165 7.19 4.87 -3.88
N GLY A 166 7.14 3.54 -3.85
CA GLY A 166 7.01 2.71 -5.04
C GLY A 166 5.55 2.32 -5.32
N LYS A 167 5.33 1.48 -6.33
CA LYS A 167 4.00 0.98 -6.77
C LYS A 167 3.06 0.59 -5.63
N LEU A 168 3.54 -0.29 -4.74
CA LEU A 168 2.75 -0.77 -3.61
C LEU A 168 2.46 0.33 -2.60
N THR A 169 3.48 1.10 -2.21
CA THR A 169 3.33 2.19 -1.23
C THR A 169 2.39 3.27 -1.75
N ALA A 170 2.48 3.63 -3.03
CA ALA A 170 1.59 4.57 -3.68
C ALA A 170 0.14 4.09 -3.61
N TYR A 171 -0.11 2.84 -4.02
CA TYR A 171 -1.44 2.24 -3.92
C TYR A 171 -1.99 2.26 -2.48
N LEU A 172 -1.18 1.83 -1.51
CA LEU A 172 -1.61 1.77 -0.11
C LEU A 172 -1.90 3.16 0.47
N LEU A 173 -1.09 4.17 0.12
CA LEU A 173 -1.32 5.57 0.50
C LEU A 173 -2.60 6.10 -0.15
N THR A 174 -2.80 5.90 -1.45
CA THR A 174 -4.04 6.30 -2.14
C THR A 174 -5.25 5.66 -1.45
N ALA A 175 -5.18 4.36 -1.15
CA ALA A 175 -6.24 3.65 -0.44
C ALA A 175 -6.52 4.23 0.96
N ASP A 176 -5.51 4.63 1.73
CA ASP A 176 -5.78 5.28 3.02
C ASP A 176 -6.35 6.69 2.87
N LEU A 177 -5.91 7.42 1.86
CA LEU A 177 -6.44 8.76 1.56
C LEU A 177 -7.90 8.70 1.10
N VAL A 178 -8.34 7.59 0.49
CA VAL A 178 -9.77 7.32 0.26
C VAL A 178 -10.52 7.29 1.58
N TYR A 179 -10.05 6.48 2.53
CA TYR A 179 -10.69 6.37 3.83
C TYR A 179 -10.58 7.64 4.68
N ALA A 180 -9.58 8.49 4.42
CA ALA A 180 -9.45 9.82 5.02
C ALA A 180 -10.29 10.90 4.31
N GLY A 181 -10.99 10.55 3.22
CA GLY A 181 -11.87 11.47 2.48
C GLY A 181 -11.13 12.46 1.56
N LYS A 182 -9.84 12.23 1.27
CA LYS A 182 -9.03 13.07 0.36
C LYS A 182 -8.99 12.55 -1.06
N VAL A 183 -9.37 11.30 -1.26
CA VAL A 183 -9.37 10.63 -2.56
C VAL A 183 -10.73 9.96 -2.76
N GLU A 184 -11.25 9.99 -3.97
CA GLU A 184 -12.48 9.31 -4.32
C GLU A 184 -12.28 7.78 -4.32
N PRO A 185 -13.27 6.98 -3.90
CA PRO A 185 -13.20 5.53 -4.03
C PRO A 185 -12.96 5.10 -5.49
N PRO A 186 -12.14 4.07 -5.74
CA PRO A 186 -11.91 3.56 -7.08
C PRO A 186 -13.14 2.81 -7.60
N SER A 187 -13.40 2.90 -8.90
CA SER A 187 -14.30 1.96 -9.56
C SER A 187 -13.66 0.56 -9.64
N MET A 188 -14.47 -0.48 -9.86
CA MET A 188 -13.97 -1.83 -10.17
C MET A 188 -13.03 -1.84 -11.38
N GLU A 189 -13.28 -1.02 -12.39
CA GLU A 189 -12.42 -0.91 -13.57
C GLU A 189 -11.05 -0.33 -13.18
N THR A 190 -11.05 0.79 -12.47
CA THR A 190 -9.84 1.43 -11.95
C THR A 190 -9.04 0.46 -11.08
N MET A 191 -9.69 -0.29 -10.18
CA MET A 191 -9.02 -1.26 -9.34
C MET A 191 -8.40 -2.40 -10.16
N GLY A 192 -9.13 -2.94 -11.14
CA GLY A 192 -8.60 -3.95 -12.07
C GLY A 192 -7.38 -3.46 -12.86
N GLN A 193 -7.38 -2.20 -13.30
CA GLN A 193 -6.23 -1.57 -13.97
C GLN A 193 -5.02 -1.47 -13.03
N VAL A 194 -5.23 -1.07 -11.77
CA VAL A 194 -4.18 -0.99 -10.74
C VAL A 194 -3.61 -2.37 -10.41
N ILE A 195 -4.46 -3.41 -10.28
CA ILE A 195 -4.04 -4.79 -10.06
C ILE A 195 -3.15 -5.26 -11.20
N HIS A 196 -3.58 -5.03 -12.45
CA HIS A 196 -2.81 -5.37 -13.64
C HIS A 196 -1.45 -4.63 -13.67
N TYR A 197 -1.42 -3.35 -13.31
CA TYR A 197 -0.20 -2.55 -13.32
C TYR A 197 0.81 -2.92 -12.22
N ASN A 198 0.29 -3.23 -11.03
CA ASN A 198 1.12 -3.58 -9.88
C ASN A 198 1.69 -5.00 -10.02
N GLN A 199 0.95 -5.95 -10.62
CA GLN A 199 1.33 -7.36 -10.76
C GLN A 199 1.76 -8.00 -9.43
N LEU A 200 1.15 -7.58 -8.32
CA LEU A 200 1.47 -8.04 -6.97
C LEU A 200 0.53 -9.17 -6.54
N GLY A 201 0.36 -9.36 -5.23
CA GLY A 201 -0.35 -10.50 -4.64
C GLY A 201 -1.77 -10.70 -5.17
N SER A 202 -2.48 -9.63 -5.56
CA SER A 202 -3.87 -9.70 -6.00
C SER A 202 -4.02 -10.37 -7.36
N ALA A 203 -3.12 -10.12 -8.30
CA ALA A 203 -3.07 -10.84 -9.58
C ALA A 203 -2.74 -12.32 -9.35
N ALA A 204 -1.84 -12.64 -8.42
CA ALA A 204 -1.58 -14.02 -8.02
C ALA A 204 -2.82 -14.67 -7.35
N GLY A 205 -3.61 -13.90 -6.59
CA GLY A 205 -4.88 -14.34 -6.02
C GLY A 205 -5.91 -14.71 -7.09
N LEU A 206 -6.07 -13.86 -8.11
CA LEU A 206 -6.96 -14.12 -9.25
C LEU A 206 -6.54 -15.37 -10.04
N HIS A 207 -5.24 -15.54 -10.28
CA HIS A 207 -4.71 -16.73 -10.94
C HIS A 207 -4.98 -18.00 -10.12
N LYS A 208 -4.76 -17.96 -8.81
CA LYS A 208 -5.05 -19.08 -7.91
C LYS A 208 -6.54 -19.41 -7.84
N ALA A 209 -7.41 -18.41 -7.99
CA ALA A 209 -8.85 -18.61 -8.11
C ALA A 209 -9.27 -19.20 -9.48
N GLY A 210 -8.32 -19.38 -10.42
CA GLY A 210 -8.58 -19.91 -11.75
C GLY A 210 -9.26 -18.92 -12.69
N LEU A 211 -9.23 -17.62 -12.38
CA LEU A 211 -9.94 -16.58 -13.12
C LEU A 211 -9.11 -15.93 -14.22
N ILE A 212 -7.79 -16.04 -14.14
CA ILE A 212 -6.84 -15.55 -15.15
C ILE A 212 -5.75 -16.58 -15.43
N GLY A 213 -5.08 -16.44 -16.58
CA GLY A 213 -3.87 -17.17 -16.93
C GLY A 213 -2.66 -16.80 -16.05
N ASP A 214 -1.44 -16.91 -16.58
CA ASP A 214 -0.24 -16.49 -15.84
C ASP A 214 -0.34 -14.99 -15.49
N PRO A 215 -0.25 -14.58 -14.21
CA PRO A 215 -0.31 -13.18 -13.77
C PRO A 215 0.61 -12.24 -14.55
N LYS A 216 1.74 -12.74 -15.07
CA LYS A 216 2.72 -11.93 -15.81
C LYS A 216 2.32 -11.66 -17.26
N SER A 217 1.48 -12.51 -17.84
CA SER A 217 1.04 -12.41 -19.23
C SER A 217 -0.44 -12.08 -19.38
N ALA A 218 -1.22 -12.14 -18.29
CA ALA A 218 -2.65 -11.82 -18.29
C ALA A 218 -2.88 -10.39 -18.80
N SER A 219 -3.82 -10.24 -19.73
CA SER A 219 -4.11 -8.94 -20.33
C SER A 219 -4.86 -8.04 -19.34
N GLN A 220 -4.80 -6.72 -19.53
CA GLN A 220 -5.53 -5.78 -18.68
C GLN A 220 -7.05 -6.04 -18.69
N PRO A 221 -7.73 -6.24 -19.84
CA PRO A 221 -9.16 -6.55 -19.85
C PRO A 221 -9.51 -7.85 -19.12
N GLU A 222 -8.65 -8.87 -19.23
CA GLU A 222 -8.81 -10.14 -18.52
C GLU A 222 -8.75 -9.94 -17.00
N VAL A 223 -7.77 -9.18 -16.50
CA VAL A 223 -7.64 -8.89 -15.07
C VAL A 223 -8.83 -8.06 -14.55
N ILE A 224 -9.31 -7.08 -15.32
CA ILE A 224 -10.50 -6.28 -14.96
C ILE A 224 -11.73 -7.16 -14.84
N ALA A 225 -11.98 -8.01 -15.84
CA ALA A 225 -13.12 -8.93 -15.84
C ALA A 225 -13.07 -9.91 -14.66
N ALA A 226 -11.89 -10.47 -14.39
CA ALA A 226 -11.68 -11.37 -13.25
C ALA A 226 -11.92 -10.69 -11.91
N PHE A 227 -11.38 -9.48 -11.71
CA PHE A 227 -11.62 -8.72 -10.47
C PHE A 227 -13.10 -8.41 -10.27
N LYS A 228 -13.79 -7.92 -11.30
CA LYS A 228 -15.23 -7.65 -11.27
C LYS A 228 -16.04 -8.90 -10.91
N CYS A 229 -15.68 -10.05 -11.47
CA CYS A 229 -16.33 -11.32 -11.15
C CYS A 229 -16.21 -11.67 -9.65
N VAL A 230 -15.02 -11.51 -9.06
CA VAL A 230 -14.81 -11.73 -7.61
C VAL A 230 -15.64 -10.75 -6.78
N TYR A 231 -15.59 -9.46 -7.12
CA TYR A 231 -16.32 -8.43 -6.40
C TYR A 231 -17.81 -8.72 -6.38
N GLU A 232 -18.43 -8.93 -7.54
CA GLU A 232 -19.86 -9.21 -7.68
C GLU A 232 -20.28 -10.55 -7.05
N PHE A 233 -19.37 -11.53 -7.00
CA PHE A 233 -19.62 -12.77 -6.28
C PHE A 233 -19.69 -12.52 -4.77
N LEU A 234 -18.70 -11.82 -4.20
CA LEU A 234 -18.67 -11.52 -2.77
C LEU A 234 -19.82 -10.60 -2.38
N ASP A 235 -20.14 -9.61 -3.21
CA ASP A 235 -21.24 -8.70 -2.99
C ASP A 235 -22.59 -9.45 -2.94
N ARG A 236 -22.78 -10.51 -3.73
CA ARG A 236 -24.02 -11.29 -3.65
C ARG A 236 -24.06 -12.32 -2.51
N THR A 237 -22.91 -12.70 -1.96
CA THR A 237 -22.80 -13.85 -1.05
C THR A 237 -22.51 -13.49 0.40
N VAL A 238 -21.83 -12.37 0.65
CA VAL A 238 -21.56 -11.88 2.00
C VAL A 238 -22.79 -11.12 2.51
N ALA A 239 -23.20 -11.38 3.75
CA ALA A 239 -24.33 -10.69 4.35
C ALA A 239 -24.04 -9.19 4.52
N GLU A 240 -25.06 -8.34 4.40
CA GLU A 240 -24.93 -6.88 4.52
C GLU A 240 -24.34 -6.43 5.86
N GLU A 241 -24.62 -7.16 6.93
CA GLU A 241 -24.03 -6.91 8.25
C GLU A 241 -22.52 -7.13 8.27
N ASP A 242 -22.06 -8.23 7.67
CA ASP A 242 -20.64 -8.56 7.55
C ASP A 242 -19.92 -7.59 6.61
N LYS A 243 -20.57 -7.19 5.50
CA LYS A 243 -20.03 -6.18 4.59
C LYS A 243 -19.76 -4.86 5.30
N ARG A 244 -20.68 -4.40 6.15
CA ARG A 244 -20.48 -3.20 6.96
C ARG A 244 -19.34 -3.37 7.95
N LEU A 245 -19.25 -4.53 8.60
CA LEU A 245 -18.21 -4.82 9.58
C LEU A 245 -16.80 -4.78 8.98
N ILE A 246 -16.63 -5.34 7.79
CA ILE A 246 -15.30 -5.44 7.15
C ILE A 246 -14.95 -4.21 6.31
N GLY A 247 -15.91 -3.31 6.08
CA GLY A 247 -15.78 -2.20 5.13
C GLY A 247 -15.64 -2.73 3.71
N PHE A 248 -16.65 -3.47 3.23
CA PHE A 248 -16.67 -4.06 1.90
C PHE A 248 -16.66 -2.97 0.82
N ASP A 249 -15.57 -2.93 0.06
CA ASP A 249 -15.34 -2.05 -1.07
C ASP A 249 -14.25 -2.67 -2.00
N GLU A 250 -13.95 -2.01 -3.11
CA GLU A 250 -12.98 -2.48 -4.11
C GLU A 250 -11.57 -2.63 -3.52
N ILE A 251 -11.17 -1.75 -2.59
CA ILE A 251 -9.86 -1.78 -1.93
C ILE A 251 -9.75 -2.99 -1.01
N MET A 252 -10.82 -3.28 -0.26
CA MET A 252 -10.91 -4.43 0.63
C MET A 252 -10.84 -5.74 -0.17
N VAL A 253 -11.56 -5.84 -1.29
CA VAL A 253 -11.52 -7.04 -2.16
C VAL A 253 -10.14 -7.22 -2.80
N GLU A 254 -9.47 -6.14 -3.25
CA GLU A 254 -8.07 -6.21 -3.70
C GLU A 254 -7.17 -6.78 -2.59
N HIS A 255 -7.30 -6.24 -1.38
CA HIS A 255 -6.47 -6.67 -0.27
C HIS A 255 -6.72 -8.15 0.10
N LEU A 256 -7.98 -8.57 0.10
CA LEU A 256 -8.39 -9.96 0.30
C LEU A 256 -7.70 -10.88 -0.71
N LEU A 257 -7.70 -10.52 -2.01
CA LEU A 257 -7.04 -11.28 -3.06
C LEU A 257 -5.52 -11.36 -2.84
N CYS A 258 -4.89 -10.27 -2.41
CA CYS A 258 -3.48 -10.25 -2.06
C CYS A 258 -3.14 -11.28 -0.97
N LYS A 259 -4.00 -11.40 0.05
CA LYS A 259 -3.85 -12.35 1.16
C LYS A 259 -4.32 -13.76 0.83
N PHE A 260 -5.22 -13.94 -0.13
CA PHE A 260 -5.74 -15.25 -0.54
C PHE A 260 -4.61 -16.24 -0.81
N SER A 261 -3.60 -15.79 -1.55
CA SER A 261 -2.40 -16.56 -1.86
C SER A 261 -1.61 -17.06 -0.63
N ARG A 262 -1.74 -16.39 0.52
CA ARG A 262 -1.04 -16.67 1.78
C ARG A 262 -1.84 -17.60 2.69
N THR A 263 -3.17 -17.62 2.58
CA THR A 263 -4.02 -18.48 3.41
C THR A 263 -3.95 -19.97 3.02
N GLU A 264 -3.44 -20.29 1.83
CA GLU A 264 -3.22 -21.69 1.41
C GLU A 264 -2.10 -22.39 2.18
N SER A 265 -1.05 -21.67 2.60
CA SER A 265 0.02 -22.27 3.42
C SER A 265 -0.51 -22.73 4.78
N LEU A 266 -1.57 -22.08 5.28
CA LEU A 266 -2.30 -22.44 6.49
C LEU A 266 -3.28 -23.61 6.27
N ARG A 267 -3.75 -23.83 5.03
CA ARG A 267 -4.67 -24.93 4.66
C ARG A 267 -3.97 -26.26 4.35
N GLY A 268 -2.65 -26.37 4.56
CA GLY A 268 -1.92 -27.63 4.47
C GLY A 268 -1.78 -28.23 3.06
N VAL A 269 -2.11 -27.49 2.00
CA VAL A 269 -1.87 -27.94 0.63
C VAL A 269 -0.38 -27.78 0.31
N LYS A 270 0.43 -28.75 0.75
CA LYS A 270 1.80 -28.92 0.27
C LYS A 270 1.74 -29.17 -1.23
N GLN A 271 1.96 -28.13 -2.04
CA GLN A 271 2.39 -28.36 -3.41
C GLN A 271 3.70 -29.15 -3.36
N THR A 272 3.62 -30.41 -3.77
CA THR A 272 4.78 -31.27 -4.00
C THR A 272 5.73 -30.55 -4.94
N ARG A 273 6.87 -30.09 -4.41
CA ARG A 273 7.98 -29.59 -5.22
C ARG A 273 8.33 -30.66 -6.25
N LYS A 274 8.10 -30.38 -7.54
CA LYS A 274 8.66 -31.16 -8.66
C LYS A 274 10.17 -31.29 -8.42
N GLY A 275 10.64 -32.54 -8.41
CA GLY A 275 12.00 -32.90 -8.07
C GLY A 275 13.03 -32.21 -8.95
N LYS A 276 13.99 -31.54 -8.31
CA LYS A 276 15.30 -31.30 -8.93
C LYS A 276 15.97 -32.67 -9.06
N GLY A 277 16.14 -33.13 -10.30
CA GLY A 277 16.93 -34.32 -10.61
C GLY A 277 18.32 -34.20 -10.00
N LYS A 278 18.65 -35.12 -9.09
CA LYS A 278 20.03 -35.41 -8.71
C LYS A 278 20.64 -36.26 -9.82
N GLY A 279 21.32 -35.62 -10.76
CA GLY A 279 22.30 -36.29 -11.62
C GLY A 279 23.63 -36.36 -10.89
N ARG A 280 23.86 -37.45 -10.14
CA ARG A 280 25.20 -37.86 -9.70
C ARG A 280 25.74 -38.80 -10.78
N GLY A 281 26.85 -38.43 -11.40
CA GLY A 281 27.65 -39.33 -12.25
C GLY A 281 29.13 -38.98 -12.09
N LYS A 282 29.82 -39.76 -11.25
CA LYS A 282 31.29 -39.86 -11.18
C LYS A 282 31.68 -41.13 -11.94
N GLY A 283 32.84 -41.09 -12.62
CA GLY A 283 33.52 -42.23 -13.25
C GLY A 283 33.05 -42.45 -14.69
N ILE A 284 33.91 -42.51 -15.69
CA ILE A 284 35.28 -43.06 -15.75
C ILE A 284 36.23 -42.04 -16.39
#